data_AF-A0A1F9PJY4-F1
#
_entry.id   AF-A0A1F9PJY4-F1
#
_cell.length_a   1.000
_cell.length_b   1.000
_cell.length_c   1.000
_cell.angle_alpha   90.00
_cell.angle_beta   90.00
_cell.angle_gamma   90.00
#
_symmetry.space_group_name_H-M   'P 1'
#
loop_
_entity.id
_entity.type
_entity.pdbx_description
1 polymer ?
#
loop_
_entity_poly.entity_id
_entity_poly.type
_entity_poly.pdbx_seq_one_letter_code
_entity_poly.pdbx_strand_id
1 'polypeptide(L)' 'MKAPDMVLDALLAAGKHHAPDLPETLLRSAYEIQINNQFERDRDIPLKEMARLVEDYVNNNSSE' A
#
# COMPACT_ATOMS: atom_id res chain seq x y z
N MET A 1 -14.25 18.54 6.69
CA MET A 1 -14.44 17.27 5.96
C MET A 1 -13.25 17.14 5.01
N LYS A 2 -12.34 16.18 5.20
CA LYS A 2 -11.36 15.87 4.16
C LYS A 2 -12.15 15.38 2.94
N ALA A 3 -11.80 15.85 1.74
CA ALA A 3 -12.39 15.32 0.52
C ALA A 3 -12.19 13.79 0.49
N PRO A 4 -13.19 13.00 0.07
CA PRO A 4 -13.00 11.56 -0.12
C PRO A 4 -11.86 11.32 -1.10
N ASP A 5 -10.91 10.50 -0.69
CA ASP A 5 -9.72 10.19 -1.48
C ASP A 5 -10.07 9.11 -2.50
N MET A 6 -10.55 9.55 -3.66
CA MET A 6 -11.05 8.67 -4.72
C MET A 6 -10.00 7.66 -5.19
N VAL A 7 -8.71 7.98 -5.07
CA VAL A 7 -7.63 7.08 -5.48
C VAL A 7 -7.50 5.93 -4.50
N LEU A 8 -7.52 6.24 -3.20
CA LEU A 8 -7.52 5.21 -2.17
C LEU A 8 -8.77 4.33 -2.26
N ASP A 9 -9.95 4.93 -2.44
CA ASP A 9 -11.20 4.16 -2.57
C ASP A 9 -11.15 3.22 -3.78
N ALA A 10 -10.62 3.67 -4.91
CA ALA A 10 -10.41 2.83 -6.10
C ALA A 10 -9.41 1.70 -5.85
N LEU A 11 -8.29 1.97 -5.15
CA LEU A 11 -7.31 0.96 -4.78
C LEU A 11 -7.93 -0.14 -3.90
N LEU A 12 -8.70 0.25 -2.89
CA LEU A 12 -9.37 -0.69 -2.00
C LEU A 12 -10.43 -1.52 -2.72
N ALA A 13 -11.19 -0.90 -3.62
CA ALA A 13 -12.15 -1.61 -4.47
C ALA A 13 -11.46 -2.63 -5.40
N ALA A 14 -10.35 -2.23 -6.03
CA ALA A 14 -9.55 -3.11 -6.87
C ALA A 14 -8.93 -4.28 -6.07
N GLY A 15 -8.41 -4.00 -4.87
CA GLY A 15 -7.88 -5.02 -3.97
C GLY A 15 -8.93 -6.07 -3.62
N LYS A 16 -10.15 -5.66 -3.24
CA LYS A 16 -11.27 -6.58 -2.98
C LYS A 16 -11.64 -7.45 -4.18
N HIS A 17 -11.44 -6.96 -5.40
CA HIS A 17 -11.78 -7.69 -6.62
C HIS A 17 -10.68 -8.67 -7.05
N HIS A 18 -9.42 -8.25 -7.00
CA HIS A 18 -8.29 -9.00 -7.56
C HIS A 18 -7.53 -9.83 -6.52
N ALA A 19 -7.56 -9.43 -5.25
CA ALA A 19 -6.82 -10.07 -4.17
C ALA A 19 -7.60 -9.90 -2.85
N PRO A 20 -8.76 -10.57 -2.71
CA PRO A 20 -9.66 -10.39 -1.57
C PRO A 20 -9.04 -10.76 -0.21
N ASP A 21 -7.99 -11.58 -0.22
CA ASP A 21 -7.29 -12.02 0.99
C ASP A 21 -6.20 -11.04 1.44
N LEU A 22 -5.85 -10.03 0.63
CA LEU A 22 -4.90 -9.00 1.06
C LEU A 22 -5.55 -8.08 2.11
N PRO A 23 -4.91 -7.87 3.27
CA PRO A 23 -5.45 -6.99 4.28
C PRO A 23 -5.61 -5.56 3.77
N GLU A 24 -6.74 -4.93 4.10
CA GLU A 24 -7.00 -3.53 3.78
C GLU A 24 -5.92 -2.60 4.36
N THR A 25 -5.38 -2.94 5.53
CA THR A 25 -4.29 -2.19 6.19
C THR A 25 -3.03 -2.15 5.33
N LEU A 26 -2.66 -3.25 4.66
CA LEU A 26 -1.52 -3.31 3.78
C LEU A 26 -1.70 -2.38 2.56
N LEU A 27 -2.89 -2.41 1.95
CA LEU A 27 -3.23 -1.54 0.81
C LEU A 27 -3.21 -0.06 1.20
N ARG A 28 -3.69 0.27 2.41
CA ARG A 28 -3.63 1.64 2.96
C ARG A 28 -2.19 2.11 3.18
N SER A 29 -1.34 1.27 3.78
CA SER A 29 0.08 1.61 3.97
C SER A 29 0.83 1.76 2.64
N ALA A 30 0.55 0.90 1.65
CA ALA A 30 1.11 1.03 0.31
C ALA A 30 0.69 2.35 -0.35
N TYR A 31 -0.57 2.75 -0.20
CA TYR A 31 -1.06 4.04 -0.68
C TYR A 31 -0.35 5.24 -0.03
N GLU A 32 -0.14 5.18 1.29
CA GLU A 32 0.57 6.24 2.03
C GLU A 32 2.01 6.41 1.54
N ILE A 33 2.73 5.31 1.28
CA ILE A 33 4.08 5.37 0.68
C ILE A 33 4.03 6.06 -0.68
N GLN A 34 3.05 5.71 -1.53
CA GLN A 34 2.94 6.31 -2.86
C GLN A 34 2.62 7.80 -2.79
N ILE A 35 1.61 8.21 -2.00
CA ILE A 35 1.18 9.61 -1.98
C ILE A 35 2.23 10.54 -1.37
N ASN A 36 2.97 10.05 -0.36
CA ASN A 36 4.04 10.81 0.29
C ASN A 36 5.26 11.00 -0.61
N ASN A 37 5.48 10.08 -1.55
CA ASN A 37 6.63 10.09 -2.46
C ASN A 37 6.25 10.42 -3.92
N GLN A 38 5.03 10.86 -4.21
CA GLN A 38 4.54 11.03 -5.59
C GLN A 38 5.32 12.07 -6.42
N PHE A 39 5.97 13.01 -5.75
CA PHE A 39 6.80 14.05 -6.38
C PHE A 39 8.30 13.81 -6.18
N GLU A 40 8.68 12.68 -5.57
CA GLU A 40 10.07 12.35 -5.34
C GLU A 40 10.76 12.03 -6.66
N ARG A 41 11.96 12.61 -6.85
CA ARG A 41 12.76 12.37 -8.07
C ARG A 41 13.50 11.05 -7.96
N ASP A 42 13.94 10.72 -6.74
CA ASP A 42 14.57 9.45 -6.44
C ASP A 42 13.54 8.37 -6.12
N ARG A 43 13.28 7.51 -7.12
CA ARG A 43 12.32 6.42 -6.96
C ARG A 43 12.83 5.29 -6.06
N ASP A 44 14.11 5.26 -5.73
CA ASP A 44 14.66 4.19 -4.89
C ASP A 44 14.12 4.25 -3.47
N ILE A 45 13.77 5.44 -2.98
CA ILE A 45 13.20 5.64 -1.65
C ILE A 45 11.83 4.94 -1.51
N PRO A 46 10.79 5.30 -2.29
CA PRO A 46 9.49 4.63 -2.18
C PRO A 46 9.54 3.15 -2.55
N LEU A 47 10.45 2.73 -3.44
CA LEU A 47 10.63 1.32 -3.77
C LEU A 47 11.15 0.52 -2.57
N LYS A 48 12.14 1.04 -1.84
CA LYS A 48 12.66 0.39 -0.63
C LYS A 48 11.63 0.34 0.48
N GLU A 49 10.87 1.42 0.68
CA GLU A 49 9.78 1.44 1.66
C GLU A 49 8.69 0.42 1.33
N MET A 50 8.31 0.32 0.06
CA MET A 50 7.33 -0.67 -0.40
C MET A 50 7.84 -2.11 -0.24
N ALA A 51 9.12 -2.36 -0.59
CA ALA A 51 9.73 -3.67 -0.42
C ALA A 51 9.72 -4.12 1.05
N ARG A 52 10.10 -3.21 1.96
CA ARG A 52 10.05 -3.47 3.40
C ARG A 52 8.64 -3.77 3.90
N LEU A 53 7.64 -3.00 3.45
CA LEU A 53 6.23 -3.25 3.81
C LEU A 53 5.78 -4.66 3.39
N VAL A 54 6.18 -5.11 2.19
CA VAL A 54 5.87 -6.45 1.69
C VAL A 54 6.61 -7.52 2.49
N GLU A 55 7.90 -7.33 2.78
CA GLU A 55 8.69 -8.25 3.61
C GLU A 55 8.09 -8.41 5.01
N ASP A 56 7.73 -7.31 5.67
CA ASP A 56 7.10 -7.32 6.99
C ASP A 56 5.76 -8.09 6.94
N TYR A 57 4.95 -7.89 5.90
CA TYR A 57 3.72 -8.65 5.69
C TYR A 57 3.99 -10.15 5.52
N VAL A 58 4.92 -10.54 4.64
CA VAL A 58 5.23 -11.95 4.38
C VAL A 58 5.77 -12.63 5.64
N ASN A 59 6.68 -11.99 6.37
CA ASN A 59 7.27 -12.55 7.58
C ASN A 59 6.25 -12.77 8.70
N ASN A 60 5.30 -11.83 8.85
CA ASN A 60 4.24 -11.95 9.84
C ASN A 60 3.20 -13.02 9.48
N ASN A 61 2.94 -13.26 8.18
CA ASN A 61 2.03 -14.33 7.73
C ASN A 61 2.71 -15.70 7.55
N SER A 62 4.04 -15.76 7.54
CA SER A 62 4.79 -17.03 7.45
C SER A 62 5.12 -17.64 8.81
N SER A 63 4.77 -16.96 9.91
CA SER A 63 5.02 -17.40 11.29
C SER A 63 3.82 -18.15 11.92
N GLU A 64 2.84 -18.55 11.10
CA GLU A 64 1.76 -19.49 11.45
C GLU A 64 2.06 -20.90 10.93
#